data_AF-A0A9W4X0R2-F1
#
_entry.id   AF-A0A9W4X0R2-F1
#
_cell.length_a   1.000
_cell.length_b   1.000
_cell.length_c   1.000
_cell.angle_alpha   90.00
_cell.angle_beta   90.00
_cell.angle_gamma   90.00
#
_symmetry.space_group_name_H-M   'P 1'
#
loop_
_entity.id
_entity.type
_entity.pdbx_description
1 polymer ?
#
loop_
_entity_poly.entity_id
_entity_poly.type
_entity_poly.pdbx_seq_one_letter_code
_entity_poly.pdbx_strand_id
1 'polypeptide(L)'
;MSNMSEQHSILLFGLTGHGKSSIANMLIQGDIHHDVNKFVINNAAVGESFQIECSINDEFIVYDTVGIGEPETGKVPHKKAVKMIRDYFTTCQLPLNYIAFVKKKGRCTEEECKMFKLFKEIFEGSENNFIIIITHSVTKVGNEVVKEIVTKVGLACA
;
A
#
# COMPACT_ATOMS: atom_id res chain seq x y z
N MET A 1 6.39 -18.24 29.25
CA MET A 1 6.48 -18.00 27.80
C MET A 1 5.26 -17.19 27.41
N SER A 2 5.41 -15.88 27.22
CA SER A 2 4.32 -15.05 26.73
C SER A 2 4.00 -15.46 25.30
N ASN A 3 2.73 -15.74 25.00
CA ASN A 3 2.25 -15.79 23.63
C ASN A 3 2.62 -14.44 22.99
N MET A 4 3.63 -14.42 22.12
CA MET A 4 3.73 -13.38 21.12
C MET A 4 2.49 -13.54 20.26
N SER A 5 1.55 -12.58 20.33
CA SER A 5 0.52 -12.47 19.29
C SER A 5 1.24 -12.46 17.94
N GLU A 6 0.80 -13.30 17.00
CA GLU A 6 1.24 -13.16 15.61
C GLU A 6 0.74 -11.79 15.14
N GLN A 7 1.62 -10.80 15.12
CA GLN A 7 1.32 -9.49 14.56
C GLN A 7 1.01 -9.64 13.08
N HIS A 8 0.00 -8.90 12.60
CA HIS A 8 -0.37 -8.89 11.21
C HIS A 8 0.49 -7.90 10.43
N SER A 9 1.24 -8.38 9.44
CA SER A 9 2.06 -7.54 8.58
C SER A 9 1.31 -7.06 7.35
N ILE A 10 1.36 -5.75 7.11
CA ILE A 10 0.60 -5.07 6.05
C ILE A 10 1.53 -4.16 5.26
N LEU A 11 1.59 -4.35 3.94
CA LEU A 11 2.24 -3.44 3.01
C LEU A 11 1.21 -2.52 2.36
N LEU A 12 1.38 -1.20 2.49
CA LEU A 12 0.54 -0.20 1.85
C LEU A 12 1.20 0.31 0.57
N PHE A 13 0.51 0.24 -0.56
CA PHE A 13 0.97 0.79 -1.83
C PHE A 13 -0.16 1.52 -2.58
N GLY A 14 0.20 2.42 -3.50
CA GLY A 14 -0.75 3.33 -4.14
C GLY A 14 -0.09 4.66 -4.51
N LEU A 15 -0.74 5.48 -5.36
CA LEU A 15 -0.19 6.77 -5.78
C LEU A 15 -0.01 7.75 -4.60
N THR A 16 0.84 8.77 -4.81
CA THR A 16 1.02 9.83 -3.81
C THR A 16 -0.29 10.57 -3.54
N GLY A 17 -0.51 10.91 -2.28
CA GLY A 17 -1.73 11.56 -1.84
C GLY A 17 -2.96 10.64 -1.80
N HIS A 18 -2.84 9.33 -2.02
CA HIS A 18 -3.96 8.38 -1.86
C HIS A 18 -4.30 8.03 -0.40
N GLY A 19 -3.47 8.48 0.55
CA GLY A 19 -3.72 8.32 1.99
C GLY A 19 -3.03 7.12 2.63
N LYS A 20 -1.97 6.58 2.02
CA LYS A 20 -1.20 5.44 2.57
C LYS A 20 -0.70 5.73 3.98
N SER A 21 0.07 6.80 4.16
CA SER A 21 0.64 7.21 5.45
C SER A 21 -0.44 7.54 6.49
N SER A 22 -1.59 8.07 6.07
CA SER A 22 -2.74 8.28 6.96
C SER A 22 -3.32 6.95 7.46
N ILE A 23 -3.48 5.96 6.59
CA ILE A 23 -3.91 4.60 6.99
C ILE A 23 -2.83 3.93 7.85
N ALA A 24 -1.55 4.14 7.54
CA ALA A 24 -0.44 3.61 8.34
C ALA A 24 -0.47 4.14 9.78
N ASN A 25 -0.68 5.45 9.93
CA ASN A 25 -0.88 6.06 11.24
C ASN A 25 -2.13 5.50 11.94
N MET A 26 -3.26 5.40 11.24
CA MET A 26 -4.47 4.83 11.84
C MET A 26 -4.24 3.41 12.41
N LEU A 27 -3.51 2.57 11.69
CA LEU A 27 -3.19 1.21 12.13
C LEU A 27 -2.19 1.17 13.30
N ILE A 28 -1.21 2.07 13.32
CA ILE A 28 -0.13 2.04 14.32
C ILE A 28 -0.43 2.84 15.60
N GLN A 29 -1.05 4.01 15.47
CA GLN A 29 -1.33 4.92 16.59
C GLN A 29 -2.83 5.11 16.88
N GLY A 30 -3.72 4.45 16.14
CA GLY A 30 -5.18 4.51 16.37
C GLY A 30 -5.87 5.75 15.80
N ASP A 31 -5.14 6.67 15.17
CA ASP A 31 -5.67 7.87 14.52
C ASP A 31 -4.90 8.19 13.24
N ILE A 32 -5.58 8.79 12.26
CA ILE A 32 -4.98 9.27 11.02
C ILE A 32 -4.01 10.44 11.22
N HIS A 33 -4.20 11.25 12.26
CA HIS A 33 -3.43 12.47 12.52
C HIS A 33 -3.27 12.76 14.02
N HIS A 34 -2.02 12.88 14.46
CA HIS A 34 -1.61 13.46 15.74
C HIS A 34 -0.67 14.67 15.49
N ASP A 35 -0.37 15.41 16.57
CA ASP A 35 0.63 16.49 16.57
C ASP A 35 2.00 16.00 16.08
N VAL A 36 2.37 14.76 16.45
CA VAL A 36 3.57 14.07 15.99
C VAL A 36 3.15 12.67 15.50
N ASN A 37 3.13 12.49 14.18
CA ASN A 37 2.76 11.21 13.57
C ASN A 37 3.93 10.22 13.50
N LYS A 38 3.62 8.93 13.51
CA LYS A 38 4.60 7.85 13.32
C LYS A 38 5.09 7.74 11.88
N PHE A 39 4.19 7.94 10.92
CA PHE A 39 4.50 8.08 9.49
C PHE A 39 4.28 9.53 9.06
N VAL A 40 5.22 10.08 8.29
CA VAL A 40 5.11 11.44 7.78
C VAL A 40 4.02 11.48 6.71
N ILE A 41 3.01 12.32 6.91
CA ILE A 41 1.96 12.52 5.90
C ILE A 41 2.38 13.67 5.00
N ASN A 42 2.96 13.34 3.85
CA ASN A 42 3.30 14.31 2.82
C ASN A 42 2.39 14.16 1.59
N ASN A 43 2.10 15.28 0.94
CA ASN A 43 1.42 15.32 -0.36
C ASN A 43 2.39 15.63 -1.51
N ALA A 44 3.66 15.91 -1.19
CA ALA A 44 4.69 16.24 -2.15
C ALA A 44 5.46 14.98 -2.54
N ALA A 45 5.14 14.40 -3.70
CA ALA A 45 5.98 13.34 -4.27
C ALA A 45 7.31 13.87 -4.81
N VAL A 46 7.40 15.19 -5.06
CA VAL A 46 8.41 15.77 -5.96
C VAL A 46 9.82 15.61 -5.41
N GLY A 47 10.51 14.57 -5.90
CA GLY A 47 11.94 14.37 -5.70
C GLY A 47 12.34 13.49 -4.51
N GLU A 48 11.39 12.81 -3.85
CA GLU A 48 11.72 11.85 -2.80
C GLU A 48 12.19 10.51 -3.41
N SER A 49 13.32 10.00 -2.92
CA SER A 49 13.80 8.66 -3.26
C SER A 49 12.83 7.60 -2.74
N PHE A 50 12.57 6.53 -3.51
CA PHE A 50 11.77 5.39 -3.05
C PHE A 50 12.26 4.88 -1.68
N GLN A 51 11.36 4.83 -0.70
CA GLN A 51 11.60 4.31 0.65
C GLN A 51 10.43 3.45 1.12
N ILE A 52 10.74 2.45 1.95
CA ILE A 52 9.75 1.67 2.71
C ILE A 52 9.93 2.06 4.16
N GLU A 53 8.99 2.84 4.69
CA GLU A 53 8.92 3.13 6.12
C GLU A 53 8.24 1.99 6.85
N CYS A 54 8.68 1.69 8.06
CA CYS A 54 8.16 0.59 8.86
C CYS A 54 7.88 1.06 10.29
N SER A 55 6.73 0.67 10.83
CA SER A 55 6.42 0.83 12.25
C SER A 55 5.64 -0.37 12.78
N ILE A 56 5.65 -0.55 14.09
CA ILE A 56 5.13 -1.74 14.77
C ILE A 56 4.39 -1.35 16.05
N ASN A 57 3.27 -2.01 16.30
CA ASN A 57 2.56 -2.02 17.58
C ASN A 57 2.18 -3.46 17.95
N ASP A 58 1.44 -3.68 19.03
CA ASP A 58 1.13 -5.03 19.52
C ASP A 58 0.28 -5.88 18.54
N GLU A 59 -0.35 -5.26 17.54
CA GLU A 59 -1.26 -5.90 16.57
C GLU A 59 -0.69 -5.95 15.15
N PHE A 60 0.02 -4.91 14.71
CA PHE A 60 0.42 -4.72 13.32
C PHE A 60 1.90 -4.42 13.14
N ILE A 61 2.43 -4.92 12.02
CA ILE A 61 3.66 -4.41 11.40
C ILE A 61 3.23 -3.73 10.09
N VAL A 62 3.42 -2.42 9.99
CA VAL A 62 2.95 -1.65 8.83
C VAL A 62 4.13 -1.12 8.03
N TYR A 63 4.14 -1.44 6.74
CA TYR A 63 5.09 -0.95 5.75
C TYR A 63 4.41 0.08 4.84
N ASP A 64 4.87 1.32 4.83
CA ASP A 64 4.39 2.38 3.93
C ASP A 64 5.38 2.63 2.80
N THR A 65 4.92 2.58 1.54
CA THR A 65 5.76 2.85 0.37
C THR A 65 5.75 4.34 0.03
N VAL A 66 6.79 5.07 0.41
CA VAL A 66 6.96 6.49 0.05
C VAL A 66 7.65 6.61 -1.30
N GLY A 67 7.16 7.49 -2.18
CA GLY A 67 7.74 7.71 -3.50
C GLY A 67 7.42 6.63 -4.56
N ILE A 68 6.62 5.60 -4.24
CA ILE A 68 6.03 4.71 -5.25
C ILE A 68 4.76 5.35 -5.80
N GLY A 69 4.71 5.58 -7.11
CA GLY A 69 3.57 6.19 -7.79
C GLY A 69 3.78 7.60 -8.30
N GLU A 70 5.03 8.04 -8.46
CA GLU A 70 5.29 9.13 -9.38
C GLU A 70 4.84 8.71 -10.80
N PRO A 71 4.31 9.66 -11.62
CA PRO A 71 4.05 9.40 -13.04
C PRO A 71 5.31 8.89 -13.76
N GLU A 72 5.22 8.44 -15.01
CA GLU A 72 6.40 8.00 -15.81
C GLU A 72 7.55 9.03 -15.88
N THR A 73 7.30 10.29 -15.48
CA THR A 73 8.27 11.38 -15.30
C THR A 73 9.01 11.37 -13.95
N GLY A 74 8.69 10.44 -13.05
CA GLY A 74 9.32 10.26 -11.75
C GLY A 74 10.76 9.80 -11.84
N LYS A 75 11.56 10.04 -10.79
CA LYS A 75 13.01 9.80 -10.82
C LYS A 75 13.39 8.32 -10.64
N VAL A 76 12.46 7.46 -10.23
CA VAL A 76 12.74 6.03 -10.00
C VAL A 76 12.18 5.20 -11.15
N PRO A 77 13.04 4.62 -12.01
CA PRO A 77 12.59 3.71 -13.04
C PRO A 77 11.82 2.52 -12.44
N HIS A 78 10.71 2.15 -13.07
CA HIS A 78 9.80 1.07 -12.66
C HIS A 78 10.54 -0.22 -12.23
N LYS A 79 11.55 -0.65 -12.99
CA LYS A 79 12.37 -1.84 -12.66
C LYS A 79 13.17 -1.73 -11.36
N LYS A 80 13.57 -0.52 -10.97
CA LYS A 80 14.32 -0.27 -9.73
C LYS A 80 13.41 -0.36 -8.51
N ALA A 81 12.19 0.17 -8.60
CA ALA A 81 11.18 0.05 -7.53
C ALA A 81 10.82 -1.43 -7.29
N VAL A 82 10.59 -2.20 -8.36
CA VAL A 82 10.37 -3.66 -8.31
C VAL A 82 11.47 -4.36 -7.55
N LYS A 83 12.71 -4.12 -7.95
CA LYS A 83 13.87 -4.77 -7.35
C LYS A 83 13.96 -4.41 -5.87
N MET A 84 13.81 -3.15 -5.51
CA MET A 84 13.92 -2.71 -4.13
C MET A 84 12.82 -3.31 -3.23
N ILE A 85 11.56 -3.40 -3.69
CA ILE A 85 10.49 -4.05 -2.93
C ILE A 85 10.77 -5.55 -2.78
N ARG A 86 11.11 -6.23 -3.88
CA ARG A 86 11.41 -7.65 -3.87
C ARG A 86 12.59 -7.96 -2.95
N ASP A 87 13.67 -7.19 -3.07
CA ASP A 87 14.86 -7.34 -2.23
C ASP A 87 14.50 -7.13 -0.75
N TYR A 88 13.65 -6.16 -0.43
CA TYR A 88 13.24 -5.87 0.95
C TYR A 88 12.46 -7.02 1.60
N PHE A 89 11.44 -7.56 0.94
CA PHE A 89 10.59 -8.60 1.53
C PHE A 89 11.15 -10.02 1.35
N THR A 90 11.80 -10.30 0.21
CA THR A 90 12.31 -11.64 -0.11
C THR A 90 13.62 -11.94 0.62
N THR A 91 14.56 -10.98 0.62
CA THR A 91 15.88 -11.19 1.25
C THR A 91 15.76 -11.28 2.76
N CYS A 92 14.86 -10.49 3.35
CA CYS A 92 14.68 -10.44 4.80
C CYS A 92 13.72 -11.51 5.32
N GLN A 93 13.14 -12.36 4.45
CA GLN A 93 12.14 -13.39 4.80
C GLN A 93 11.02 -12.85 5.71
N LEU A 94 10.59 -11.61 5.46
CA LEU A 94 9.57 -10.97 6.27
C LEU A 94 8.20 -11.55 5.88
N PRO A 95 7.43 -12.12 6.81
CA PRO A 95 6.08 -12.57 6.50
C PRO A 95 5.27 -11.34 6.08
N LEU A 96 4.50 -11.47 4.99
CA LEU A 96 3.57 -10.42 4.54
C LEU A 96 2.17 -11.00 4.51
N ASN A 97 1.34 -10.64 5.49
CA ASN A 97 -0.03 -11.15 5.58
C ASN A 97 -0.96 -10.44 4.59
N TYR A 98 -0.77 -9.14 4.39
CA TYR A 98 -1.65 -8.33 3.53
C TYR A 98 -0.87 -7.36 2.63
N ILE A 99 -1.31 -7.25 1.38
CA ILE A 99 -0.78 -6.33 0.36
C ILE A 99 -1.90 -5.37 -0.02
N ALA A 100 -1.89 -4.17 0.57
CA ALA A 100 -3.00 -3.23 0.52
C ALA A 100 -2.81 -2.15 -0.55
N PHE A 101 -3.66 -2.21 -1.57
CA PHE A 101 -3.77 -1.14 -2.55
C PHE A 101 -4.64 -0.01 -2.02
N VAL A 102 -4.03 1.13 -1.72
CA VAL A 102 -4.70 2.34 -1.23
C VAL A 102 -4.98 3.28 -2.39
N LYS A 103 -6.26 3.62 -2.58
CA LYS A 103 -6.66 4.64 -3.55
C LYS A 103 -7.74 5.58 -3.04
N LYS A 104 -7.77 6.79 -3.62
CA LYS A 104 -8.88 7.72 -3.42
C LYS A 104 -10.15 7.20 -4.10
N LYS A 105 -11.31 7.51 -3.53
CA LYS A 105 -12.60 7.30 -4.20
C LYS A 105 -12.58 7.96 -5.58
N GLY A 106 -13.05 7.21 -6.58
CA GLY A 106 -13.10 7.66 -7.96
C GLY A 106 -12.89 6.49 -8.93
N ARG A 107 -12.93 6.78 -10.22
CA ARG A 107 -12.63 5.80 -11.28
C ARG A 107 -11.19 5.29 -11.15
N CYS A 108 -10.94 4.09 -11.64
CA CYS A 108 -9.58 3.57 -11.72
C CYS A 108 -8.84 4.17 -12.93
N THR A 109 -7.78 4.93 -12.70
CA THR A 109 -6.93 5.53 -13.75
C THR A 109 -5.98 4.49 -14.35
N GLU A 110 -5.36 4.83 -15.48
CA GLU A 110 -4.38 3.94 -16.13
C GLU A 110 -3.12 3.77 -15.27
N GLU A 111 -2.67 4.81 -14.60
CA GLU A 111 -1.52 4.79 -13.68
C GLU A 111 -1.79 3.87 -12.48
N GLU A 112 -2.99 3.96 -11.90
CA GLU A 112 -3.42 3.06 -10.83
C GLU A 112 -3.44 1.60 -11.32
N CYS A 113 -3.95 1.34 -12.52
CA CYS A 113 -3.95 0.01 -13.11
C CYS A 113 -2.53 -0.52 -13.37
N LYS A 114 -1.63 0.31 -13.92
CA LYS A 114 -0.22 -0.05 -14.16
C LYS A 114 0.48 -0.40 -12.85
N MET A 115 0.29 0.42 -11.81
CA MET A 115 0.85 0.16 -10.48
C MET A 115 0.30 -1.13 -9.87
N PHE A 116 -1.01 -1.35 -9.95
CA PHE A 116 -1.59 -2.56 -9.38
C PHE A 116 -1.01 -3.82 -10.05
N LYS A 117 -0.95 -3.82 -11.39
CA LYS A 117 -0.34 -4.92 -12.15
C LYS A 117 1.11 -5.14 -11.75
N LEU A 118 1.86 -4.08 -11.52
CA LEU A 118 3.24 -4.18 -11.04
C LEU A 118 3.33 -4.92 -9.70
N PHE A 119 2.53 -4.54 -8.72
CA PHE A 119 2.56 -5.21 -7.42
C PHE A 119 2.10 -6.66 -7.51
N LYS A 120 1.13 -6.95 -8.39
CA LYS A 120 0.72 -8.32 -8.69
C LYS A 120 1.87 -9.16 -9.25
N GLU A 121 2.71 -8.60 -10.12
CA GLU A 121 3.92 -9.26 -10.64
C GLU A 121 5.03 -9.42 -9.58
N ILE A 122 5.14 -8.48 -8.64
CA ILE A 122 6.12 -8.58 -7.54
C ILE A 122 5.75 -9.71 -6.58
N PHE A 123 4.46 -9.83 -6.27
CA PHE A 123 3.90 -10.78 -5.31
C PHE A 123 3.06 -11.86 -6.02
N GLU A 124 3.57 -12.37 -7.14
CA GLU A 124 2.93 -13.45 -7.90
C GLU A 124 2.67 -14.67 -6.99
N GLY A 125 1.45 -15.23 -7.06
CA GLY A 125 1.03 -16.34 -6.21
C GLY A 125 0.50 -15.94 -4.83
N SER A 126 0.50 -14.64 -4.51
CA SER A 126 -0.05 -14.09 -3.25
C SER A 126 -1.35 -13.28 -3.48
N GLU A 127 -2.11 -13.58 -4.54
CA GLU A 127 -3.29 -12.81 -4.94
C GLU A 127 -4.36 -12.76 -3.84
N ASN A 128 -4.47 -13.83 -3.03
CA ASN A 128 -5.41 -13.91 -1.92
C ASN A 128 -5.07 -12.98 -0.74
N ASN A 129 -3.84 -12.44 -0.71
CA ASN A 129 -3.39 -11.50 0.31
C ASN A 129 -3.61 -10.04 -0.09
N PHE A 130 -4.08 -9.78 -1.32
CA PHE A 130 -4.37 -8.42 -1.77
C PHE A 130 -5.66 -7.88 -1.16
N ILE A 131 -5.58 -6.68 -0.58
CA ILE A 131 -6.73 -5.92 -0.10
C ILE A 131 -6.80 -4.58 -0.80
N ILE A 132 -8.00 -4.04 -1.00
CA ILE A 132 -8.21 -2.72 -1.60
C ILE A 132 -8.80 -1.78 -0.54
N ILE A 133 -8.12 -0.67 -0.29
CA ILE A 133 -8.55 0.37 0.65
C ILE A 133 -8.96 1.61 -0.16
N ILE A 134 -10.22 2.02 -0.03
CA ILE A 134 -10.77 3.22 -0.68
C ILE A 134 -10.86 4.35 0.35
N THR A 135 -10.05 5.40 0.17
CA THR A 135 -10.06 6.60 1.02
C THR A 135 -11.00 7.67 0.47
N HIS A 136 -11.30 8.69 1.29
CA HIS A 136 -12.19 9.81 0.90
C HIS A 136 -13.61 9.37 0.51
N SER A 137 -14.10 8.26 1.05
CA SER A 137 -15.48 7.82 0.88
C SER A 137 -16.34 8.30 2.05
N VAL A 138 -17.21 9.28 1.80
CA VAL A 138 -18.16 9.83 2.78
C VAL A 138 -19.48 9.05 2.84
N THR A 139 -19.67 8.07 1.96
CA THR A 139 -20.89 7.24 1.86
C THR A 139 -20.53 5.77 1.60
N LYS A 140 -21.43 4.84 1.96
CA LYS A 140 -21.32 3.40 1.65
C LYS A 140 -21.25 3.21 0.13
N VAL A 141 -20.04 3.11 -0.43
CA VAL A 141 -19.81 2.75 -1.83
C VAL A 141 -18.86 1.57 -1.82
N GLY A 142 -19.42 0.36 -1.77
CA GLY A 142 -18.64 -0.87 -1.77
C GLY A 142 -18.53 -1.50 -3.16
N ASN A 143 -19.66 -1.66 -3.86
CA ASN A 143 -19.70 -2.69 -4.89
C ASN A 143 -19.25 -2.25 -6.29
N GLU A 144 -19.52 -1.02 -6.74
CA GLU A 144 -19.21 -0.64 -8.14
C GLU A 144 -17.72 -0.35 -8.37
N VAL A 145 -17.07 0.37 -7.45
CA VAL A 145 -15.63 0.67 -7.55
C VAL A 145 -14.80 -0.60 -7.37
N VAL A 146 -15.18 -1.47 -6.43
CA VAL A 146 -14.51 -2.78 -6.24
C VAL A 146 -14.68 -3.63 -7.49
N LYS A 147 -15.89 -3.72 -8.07
CA LYS A 147 -16.11 -4.44 -9.35
C LYS A 147 -15.28 -3.87 -10.50
N GLU A 148 -15.18 -2.54 -10.62
CA GLU A 148 -14.36 -1.90 -11.66
C GLU A 148 -12.88 -2.29 -11.51
N ILE A 149 -12.35 -2.24 -10.28
CA ILE A 149 -10.96 -2.61 -10.00
C ILE A 149 -10.76 -4.09 -10.30
N VAL A 150 -11.55 -4.99 -9.69
CA VAL A 150 -11.50 -6.44 -9.91
C VAL A 150 -11.51 -6.79 -11.40
N THR A 151 -12.39 -6.15 -12.18
CA THR A 151 -12.48 -6.36 -13.64
C THR A 151 -11.26 -5.85 -14.40
N LYS A 152 -10.78 -4.64 -14.08
CA LYS A 152 -9.65 -4.01 -14.79
C LYS A 152 -8.28 -4.60 -14.43
N VAL A 153 -8.12 -5.07 -13.19
CA VAL A 153 -6.85 -5.58 -12.67
C VAL A 153 -6.78 -7.10 -12.59
N GLY A 154 -7.89 -7.79 -12.89
CA GLY A 154 -7.94 -9.25 -12.95
C GLY A 154 -7.65 -9.91 -11.61
N LEU A 155 -8.28 -9.43 -10.54
CA LEU A 155 -8.38 -10.19 -9.29
C LEU A 155 -9.52 -11.20 -9.46
N ALA A 156 -9.29 -12.47 -9.15
CA ALA A 156 -10.40 -13.41 -9.04
C ALA A 156 -11.11 -13.14 -7.71
N CYS A 157 -12.43 -12.93 -7.72
CA CYS A 157 -13.19 -13.00 -6.48
C CYS A 157 -13.15 -14.45 -5.99
N ALA A 158 -12.67 -14.66 -4.77
CA ALA A 158 -12.84 -15.92 -4.06
C ALA A 158 -14.32 -16.14 -3.70
#